data_AF-A0AAE3M2E7-F1
#
_entry.id   AF-A0AAE3M2E7-F1
#
_cell.length_a   1.000
_cell.length_b   1.000
_cell.length_c   1.000
_cell.angle_alpha   90.00
_cell.angle_beta   90.00
_cell.angle_gamma   90.00
#
_symmetry.space_group_name_H-M   'P 1'
#
loop_
_entity.id
_entity.type
_entity.pdbx_description
1 polymer ?
#
loop_
_entity_poly.entity_id
_entity_poly.type
_entity_poly.pdbx_seq_one_letter_code
_entity_poly.pdbx_strand_id
1 'polypeptide(L)'
;MKFRVFLFIYIGVVLGILLLNITLSTKLIWIAITTLFFSGIIALGVSVMRLNFFIQSRSNIYTEKKEIALTFDDGPDQKFTPQILDLLKEFNAKATFFCIGSKVKGQEDILKRMIEEGHAIGNHTFEHANSFPWWSVTKIKESIKNTDKALKEAGLEATIMFRPPFGVTNNIIATAIKQSNKKCVGWSIRTKDTCKSVAEVVNKVKKKLKAGDIILLHDTNSNILVELREILVYCKKHNFTPVALNNKEQEI
;
A
#
# COMPACT_ATOMS: atom_id res chain seq x y z
N MET A 1 17.49 2.53 -1.35
CA MET A 1 18.89 2.40 -0.89
C MET A 1 19.32 0.94 -0.82
N LYS A 2 18.49 0.03 -0.26
CA LYS A 2 18.80 -1.39 -0.10
C LYS A 2 19.03 -2.16 -1.41
N PHE A 3 18.16 -2.03 -2.42
CA PHE A 3 18.33 -2.76 -3.69
C PHE A 3 19.71 -2.56 -4.35
N ARG A 4 20.21 -1.31 -4.39
CA ARG A 4 21.52 -1.01 -4.99
C ARG A 4 22.67 -1.70 -4.25
N VAL A 5 22.64 -1.70 -2.91
CA VAL A 5 23.64 -2.39 -2.08
C VAL A 5 23.64 -3.88 -2.38
N PHE A 6 22.46 -4.50 -2.38
CA PHE A 6 22.30 -5.92 -2.70
C PHE A 6 22.77 -6.26 -4.12
N LEU A 7 22.50 -5.39 -5.10
CA LEU A 7 22.98 -5.55 -6.46
C LEU A 7 24.51 -5.52 -6.55
N PHE A 8 25.17 -4.59 -5.87
CA PHE A 8 26.64 -4.53 -5.83
C PHE A 8 27.25 -5.74 -5.14
N ILE A 9 26.65 -6.22 -4.04
CA ILE A 9 27.07 -7.46 -3.36
C ILE A 9 26.97 -8.64 -4.34
N TYR A 10 25.84 -8.78 -5.04
CA TYR A 10 25.65 -9.85 -6.03
C TYR A 10 26.69 -9.79 -7.14
N ILE A 11 26.93 -8.62 -7.74
CA ILE A 11 27.95 -8.43 -8.78
C ILE A 11 29.34 -8.82 -8.24
N GLY A 12 29.70 -8.36 -7.03
CA GLY A 12 30.97 -8.69 -6.39
C GLY A 12 31.15 -10.20 -6.17
N VAL A 13 30.12 -10.90 -5.69
CA VAL A 13 30.15 -12.36 -5.50
C VAL A 13 30.31 -13.09 -6.82
N VAL A 14 29.57 -12.70 -7.86
CA VAL A 14 29.70 -13.31 -9.19
C VAL A 14 31.09 -13.10 -9.78
N LEU A 15 31.64 -11.88 -9.70
CA LEU A 15 33.00 -11.59 -10.14
C LEU A 15 34.05 -12.38 -9.36
N GLY A 16 33.86 -12.55 -8.05
CA GLY A 16 34.72 -13.39 -7.21
C GLY A 16 34.70 -14.86 -7.62
N ILE A 17 33.52 -15.43 -7.90
CA ILE A 17 33.39 -16.81 -8.38
C ILE A 17 34.06 -16.97 -9.75
N LEU A 18 33.92 -16.00 -10.65
CA LEU A 18 34.60 -16.01 -11.94
C LEU A 18 36.12 -16.00 -11.78
N LEU A 19 36.65 -15.16 -10.88
CA LEU A 19 38.08 -15.11 -10.60
C LEU A 19 38.60 -16.44 -10.01
N LEU A 20 37.86 -17.03 -9.06
CA LEU A 20 38.19 -18.33 -8.48
C LEU A 20 38.07 -19.48 -9.48
N ASN A 21 37.18 -19.38 -10.47
CA ASN A 21 37.10 -20.35 -11.55
C ASN A 21 38.39 -20.31 -12.40
N ILE A 22 38.90 -19.11 -12.68
CA ILE A 22 40.15 -18.93 -13.44
C ILE A 22 41.36 -19.43 -12.64
N THR A 23 41.43 -19.13 -11.34
CA THR A 23 42.64 -19.40 -10.53
C THR A 23 42.64 -20.78 -9.85
N LEU A 24 41.47 -21.29 -9.46
CA LEU A 24 41.32 -22.52 -8.66
C LEU A 24 40.37 -23.55 -9.32
N SER A 25 39.93 -23.32 -10.57
CA SER A 25 39.01 -24.22 -11.28
C SER A 25 37.69 -24.50 -10.53
N THR A 26 37.20 -23.55 -9.72
CA THR A 26 35.92 -23.69 -9.01
C THR A 26 34.75 -23.84 -10.00
N LYS A 27 33.77 -24.71 -9.70
CA LYS A 27 32.65 -24.97 -10.61
C LYS A 27 31.73 -23.75 -10.79
N LEU A 28 31.36 -23.44 -12.03
CA LEU A 28 30.42 -22.35 -12.36
C LEU A 28 28.99 -22.56 -11.82
N ILE A 29 28.66 -23.76 -11.32
CA ILE A 29 27.39 -24.04 -10.64
C ILE A 29 27.12 -23.07 -9.48
N TRP A 30 28.17 -22.55 -8.83
CA TRP A 30 28.06 -21.57 -7.77
C TRP A 30 27.45 -20.25 -8.23
N ILE A 31 27.64 -19.86 -9.50
CA ILE A 31 26.98 -18.69 -10.08
C ILE A 31 25.48 -18.95 -10.15
N ALA A 32 25.04 -20.10 -10.67
CA ALA A 32 23.62 -20.45 -10.76
C ALA A 32 22.95 -20.46 -9.37
N ILE A 33 23.60 -21.06 -8.37
CA ILE A 33 23.12 -21.09 -6.97
C ILE A 33 22.99 -19.66 -6.43
N THR A 34 24.01 -18.82 -6.63
CA THR A 34 24.02 -17.42 -6.17
C THR A 34 22.93 -16.60 -6.85
N THR A 35 22.76 -16.76 -8.16
CA THR A 35 21.71 -16.08 -8.94
C THR A 35 20.32 -16.49 -8.48
N LEU A 36 20.09 -17.78 -8.20
CA LEU A 36 18.82 -18.26 -7.68
C LEU A 36 18.51 -17.67 -6.30
N PHE A 37 19.49 -17.69 -5.40
CA PHE A 37 19.37 -17.08 -4.08
C PHE A 37 19.06 -15.58 -4.16
N PHE A 38 19.80 -14.85 -5.01
CA PHE A 38 19.59 -13.42 -5.22
C PHE A 38 18.21 -13.11 -5.84
N SER A 39 17.76 -13.95 -6.77
CA SER A 39 16.42 -13.86 -7.37
C SER A 39 15.33 -14.04 -6.32
N GLY A 40 15.52 -14.94 -5.35
CA GLY A 40 14.63 -15.09 -4.19
C GLY A 40 14.55 -13.82 -3.33
N ILE A 41 15.69 -13.17 -3.06
CA ILE A 41 15.71 -11.89 -2.31
C ILE A 41 14.97 -10.80 -3.09
N ILE A 42 15.19 -10.70 -4.40
CA ILE A 42 14.47 -9.75 -5.26
C ILE A 42 12.97 -10.03 -5.21
N ALA A 43 12.55 -11.28 -5.41
CA ALA A 43 11.14 -11.65 -5.37
C ALA A 43 10.48 -11.27 -4.04
N LEU A 44 11.16 -11.53 -2.92
CA LEU A 44 10.70 -11.10 -1.60
C LEU A 44 10.60 -9.57 -1.49
N GLY A 45 11.61 -8.84 -1.97
CA GLY A 45 11.60 -7.38 -2.02
C GLY A 45 10.49 -6.81 -2.91
N VAL A 46 10.09 -7.52 -3.96
CA VAL A 46 9.01 -7.12 -4.86
C VAL A 46 7.66 -7.28 -4.18
N SER A 47 7.45 -8.41 -3.49
CA SER A 47 6.16 -8.80 -2.91
C SER A 47 5.91 -8.25 -1.51
N VAL A 48 6.92 -7.72 -0.81
CA VAL A 48 6.83 -7.32 0.60
C VAL A 48 7.26 -5.86 0.79
N MET A 49 6.31 -4.93 0.62
CA MET A 49 6.53 -3.48 0.75
C MET A 49 7.24 -3.05 2.04
N ARG A 50 6.87 -3.65 3.19
CA ARG A 50 7.45 -3.27 4.49
C ARG A 50 8.97 -3.45 4.58
N LEU A 51 9.58 -4.22 3.68
CA LEU A 51 11.04 -4.37 3.64
C LEU A 51 11.75 -3.10 3.16
N ASN A 52 11.00 -2.19 2.52
CA ASN A 52 11.49 -0.94 1.95
C ASN A 52 12.67 -1.17 0.99
N PHE A 53 12.60 -2.27 0.22
CA PHE A 53 13.72 -2.73 -0.60
C PHE A 53 13.98 -1.82 -1.81
N PHE A 54 12.92 -1.54 -2.56
CA PHE A 54 12.96 -0.65 -3.74
C PHE A 54 12.57 0.80 -3.41
N ILE A 55 11.57 0.99 -2.55
CA ILE A 55 11.06 2.30 -2.13
C ILE A 55 10.71 2.28 -0.65
N GLN A 56 10.90 3.39 0.03
CA GLN A 56 10.42 3.57 1.40
C GLN A 56 8.90 3.69 1.36
N SER A 57 8.22 2.81 2.09
CA SER A 57 6.77 2.80 2.24
C SER A 57 6.39 3.07 3.68
N ARG A 58 5.39 3.94 3.90
CA ARG A 58 4.78 4.15 5.21
C ARG A 58 3.87 2.96 5.50
N SER A 59 4.31 2.04 6.34
CA SER A 59 3.53 0.86 6.74
C SER A 59 2.98 0.96 8.17
N ASN A 60 3.40 1.98 8.91
CA ASN A 60 2.96 2.32 10.25
C ASN A 60 2.78 3.85 10.37
N ILE A 61 1.94 4.30 11.30
CA ILE A 61 1.94 5.68 11.79
C ILE A 61 2.86 5.73 13.02
N TYR A 62 3.63 6.81 13.19
CA TYR A 62 4.42 7.00 14.40
C TYR A 62 3.57 7.76 15.40
N THR A 63 3.36 7.15 16.56
CA THR A 63 2.45 7.69 17.58
C THR A 63 2.79 7.04 18.91
N GLU A 64 2.76 7.84 19.98
CA GLU A 64 2.84 7.34 21.36
C GLU A 64 1.45 6.98 21.91
N LYS A 65 0.39 7.36 21.18
CA LYS A 65 -1.00 7.06 21.52
C LYS A 65 -1.40 5.73 20.90
N LYS A 66 -2.52 5.17 21.37
CA LYS A 66 -3.14 3.97 20.76
C LYS A 66 -3.88 4.32 19.46
N GLU A 67 -3.23 4.99 18.53
CA GLU A 67 -3.82 5.31 17.23
C GLU A 67 -3.50 4.21 16.22
N ILE A 68 -4.43 3.96 15.31
CA ILE A 68 -4.28 3.05 14.16
C ILE A 68 -4.88 3.71 12.93
N ALA A 69 -4.47 3.30 11.74
CA ALA A 69 -5.08 3.77 10.49
C ALA A 69 -5.88 2.65 9.82
N LEU A 70 -7.17 2.89 9.64
CA LEU A 70 -8.01 2.09 8.75
C LEU A 70 -7.83 2.62 7.33
N THR A 71 -7.48 1.74 6.39
CA THR A 71 -7.28 2.13 4.99
C THR A 71 -8.06 1.23 4.05
N PHE A 72 -8.68 1.82 3.03
CA PHE A 72 -9.54 1.15 2.07
C PHE A 72 -8.99 1.35 0.65
N ASP A 73 -8.78 0.26 -0.07
CA ASP A 73 -8.37 0.28 -1.48
C ASP A 73 -9.57 -0.02 -2.39
N ASP A 74 -9.44 0.39 -3.66
CA ASP A 74 -10.29 0.08 -4.83
C ASP A 74 -11.53 0.94 -5.04
N GLY A 75 -11.88 1.81 -4.10
CA GLY A 75 -13.02 2.72 -4.20
C GLY A 75 -12.81 3.95 -5.08
N PRO A 76 -13.74 4.92 -5.05
CA PRO A 76 -15.02 4.84 -4.35
C PRO A 76 -15.96 3.82 -5.01
N ASP A 77 -16.75 3.13 -4.18
CA ASP A 77 -17.84 2.25 -4.57
C ASP A 77 -19.19 2.89 -4.22
N GLN A 78 -20.12 2.91 -5.17
CA GLN A 78 -21.40 3.60 -4.99
C GLN A 78 -22.27 2.96 -3.88
N LYS A 79 -22.10 1.66 -3.62
CA LYS A 79 -22.92 0.93 -2.66
C LYS A 79 -22.28 0.93 -1.28
N PHE A 80 -21.03 0.50 -1.16
CA PHE A 80 -20.41 0.21 0.13
C PHE A 80 -19.70 1.42 0.74
N THR A 81 -19.06 2.27 -0.05
CA THR A 81 -18.32 3.42 0.48
C THR A 81 -19.21 4.36 1.31
N PRO A 82 -20.44 4.75 0.90
CA PRO A 82 -21.32 5.55 1.76
C PRO A 82 -21.67 4.89 3.09
N GLN A 83 -21.91 3.58 3.09
CA GLN A 83 -22.24 2.81 4.30
C GLN A 83 -21.02 2.67 5.23
N ILE A 84 -19.81 2.59 4.67
CA ILE A 84 -18.56 2.64 5.44
C ILE A 84 -18.42 4.01 6.12
N LEU A 85 -18.69 5.10 5.41
CA LEU A 85 -18.66 6.46 5.97
C LEU A 85 -19.65 6.61 7.12
N ASP A 86 -20.89 6.12 6.97
CA ASP A 86 -21.89 6.11 8.05
C ASP A 86 -21.38 5.38 9.29
N LEU A 87 -20.75 4.21 9.10
CA LEU A 87 -20.22 3.41 10.19
C LEU A 87 -18.99 4.07 10.85
N LEU A 88 -18.10 4.67 10.08
CA LEU A 88 -16.98 5.43 10.62
C LEU A 88 -17.47 6.62 11.47
N LYS A 89 -18.51 7.32 11.00
CA LYS A 89 -19.15 8.42 11.73
C LYS A 89 -19.81 7.95 13.03
N GLU A 90 -20.52 6.82 13.01
CA GLU A 90 -21.13 6.19 14.22
C GLU A 90 -20.09 5.97 15.33
N PHE A 91 -18.86 5.59 14.95
CA PHE A 91 -17.77 5.31 15.88
C PHE A 91 -16.82 6.49 16.11
N ASN A 92 -17.10 7.67 15.53
CA ASN A 92 -16.21 8.83 15.52
C ASN A 92 -14.77 8.48 15.04
N ALA A 93 -14.69 7.58 14.07
CA ALA A 93 -13.45 7.07 13.50
C ALA A 93 -13.12 7.81 12.20
N LYS A 94 -11.83 7.97 11.90
CA LYS A 94 -11.35 8.47 10.61
C LYS A 94 -10.54 7.39 9.87
N ALA A 95 -10.53 7.46 8.55
CA ALA A 95 -9.88 6.48 7.69
C ALA A 95 -9.19 7.14 6.49
N THR A 96 -8.51 6.33 5.69
CA THR A 96 -7.90 6.76 4.43
C THR A 96 -8.33 5.89 3.26
N PHE A 97 -8.80 6.51 2.19
CA PHE A 97 -9.30 5.83 0.99
C PHE A 97 -8.31 6.01 -0.16
N PHE A 98 -7.78 4.91 -0.70
CA PHE A 98 -6.94 4.90 -1.89
C PHE A 98 -7.81 4.64 -3.10
N CYS A 99 -8.18 5.72 -3.78
CA CYS A 99 -9.19 5.69 -4.83
C CYS A 99 -8.59 5.38 -6.21
N ILE A 100 -9.33 4.59 -6.99
CA ILE A 100 -9.07 4.34 -8.41
C ILE A 100 -9.62 5.50 -9.22
N GLY A 101 -8.77 6.11 -10.06
CA GLY A 101 -9.12 7.33 -10.81
C GLY A 101 -10.33 7.17 -11.74
N SER A 102 -10.50 6.03 -12.40
CA SER A 102 -11.63 5.78 -13.30
C SER A 102 -12.99 5.69 -12.58
N LYS A 103 -13.00 5.46 -11.27
CA LYS A 103 -14.22 5.38 -10.44
C LYS A 103 -14.65 6.72 -9.86
N VAL A 104 -13.82 7.75 -9.98
CA VAL A 104 -14.09 9.09 -9.41
C VAL A 104 -15.28 9.76 -10.08
N LYS A 105 -15.36 9.68 -11.42
CA LYS A 105 -16.40 10.35 -12.19
C LYS A 105 -17.79 9.82 -11.82
N GLY A 106 -18.71 10.71 -11.46
CA GLY A 106 -20.05 10.37 -11.01
C GLY A 106 -20.16 9.96 -9.53
N GLN A 107 -19.05 10.01 -8.79
CA GLN A 107 -18.99 9.76 -7.34
C GLN A 107 -18.39 10.94 -6.57
N GLU A 108 -18.45 12.14 -7.14
CA GLU A 108 -17.88 13.37 -6.57
C GLU A 108 -18.46 13.68 -5.19
N ASP A 109 -19.75 13.42 -4.97
CA ASP A 109 -20.40 13.67 -3.67
C ASP A 109 -19.90 12.72 -2.57
N ILE A 110 -19.55 11.48 -2.92
CA ILE A 110 -18.93 10.54 -1.97
C ILE A 110 -17.54 11.05 -1.57
N LEU A 111 -16.76 11.56 -2.53
CA LEU A 111 -15.42 12.10 -2.29
C LEU A 111 -15.46 13.39 -1.47
N LYS A 112 -16.42 14.30 -1.73
CA LYS A 112 -16.65 15.49 -0.90
C LYS A 112 -16.99 15.10 0.53
N ARG A 113 -17.92 14.15 0.69
CA ARG A 113 -18.30 13.61 2.00
C ARG A 113 -17.10 13.04 2.76
N MET A 114 -16.19 12.32 2.07
CA MET A 114 -14.96 11.82 2.71
C MET A 114 -14.15 12.96 3.35
N ILE A 115 -13.96 14.08 2.64
CA ILE A 115 -13.19 15.22 3.13
C ILE A 115 -13.93 15.97 4.24
N GLU A 116 -15.23 16.24 4.06
CA GLU A 116 -16.07 16.92 5.05
C GLU A 116 -16.14 16.15 6.37
N GLU A 117 -16.14 14.82 6.30
CA GLU A 117 -16.10 13.94 7.46
C GLU A 117 -14.67 13.71 8.00
N GLY A 118 -13.65 14.38 7.46
CA GLY A 118 -12.28 14.37 7.98
C GLY A 118 -11.48 13.11 7.65
N HIS A 119 -11.84 12.39 6.59
CA HIS A 119 -11.05 11.29 6.04
C HIS A 119 -9.99 11.81 5.06
N ALA A 120 -8.97 10.98 4.82
CA ALA A 120 -7.94 11.29 3.83
C ALA A 120 -8.15 10.47 2.54
N ILE A 121 -7.74 11.04 1.41
CA ILE A 121 -7.79 10.39 0.11
C ILE A 121 -6.37 10.27 -0.47
N GLY A 122 -6.07 9.09 -0.99
CA GLY A 122 -4.84 8.75 -1.70
C GLY A 122 -5.12 8.23 -3.11
N ASN A 123 -4.07 8.14 -3.91
CA ASN A 123 -4.13 7.68 -5.30
C ASN A 123 -3.84 6.17 -5.40
N HIS A 124 -4.69 5.42 -6.11
CA HIS A 124 -4.56 3.98 -6.33
C HIS A 124 -4.49 3.59 -7.81
N THR A 125 -3.83 4.42 -8.63
CA THR A 125 -3.81 4.33 -10.11
C THR A 125 -5.17 4.57 -10.75
N PHE A 126 -5.17 4.72 -12.07
CA PHE A 126 -6.39 5.07 -12.80
C PHE A 126 -7.31 3.87 -13.03
N GLU A 127 -6.77 2.68 -13.20
CA GLU A 127 -7.54 1.50 -13.65
C GLU A 127 -7.27 0.22 -12.85
N HIS A 128 -6.27 0.21 -11.96
CA HIS A 128 -5.88 -0.98 -11.18
C HIS A 128 -5.72 -2.24 -12.07
N ALA A 129 -5.05 -2.11 -13.22
CA ALA A 129 -4.92 -3.24 -14.14
C ALA A 129 -4.03 -4.36 -13.58
N ASN A 130 -4.39 -5.61 -13.85
CA ASN A 130 -3.57 -6.78 -13.51
C ASN A 130 -2.15 -6.74 -14.11
N SER A 131 -1.96 -5.99 -15.20
CA SER A 131 -0.66 -5.80 -15.84
C SER A 131 0.23 -4.76 -15.15
N PHE A 132 -0.26 -4.06 -14.11
CA PHE A 132 0.47 -3.01 -13.40
C PHE A 132 1.92 -3.36 -13.02
N PRO A 133 2.25 -4.58 -12.51
CA PRO A 133 3.62 -4.93 -12.18
C PRO A 133 4.63 -4.83 -13.33
N TRP A 134 4.14 -4.87 -14.57
CA TRP A 134 4.91 -4.92 -15.82
C TRP A 134 4.91 -3.59 -16.59
N TRP A 135 4.28 -2.55 -16.04
CA TRP A 135 4.20 -1.26 -16.71
C TRP A 135 5.54 -0.53 -16.74
N SER A 136 5.74 0.28 -17.78
CA SER A 136 6.86 1.21 -17.86
C SER A 136 6.72 2.37 -16.88
N VAL A 137 7.83 3.07 -16.60
CA VAL A 137 7.82 4.30 -15.77
C VAL A 137 6.80 5.31 -16.31
N THR A 138 6.78 5.52 -17.63
CA THR A 138 5.88 6.48 -18.28
C THR A 138 4.41 6.12 -18.06
N LYS A 139 4.04 4.85 -18.27
CA LYS A 139 2.65 4.41 -18.11
C LYS A 139 2.16 4.56 -16.66
N ILE A 140 3.01 4.22 -15.68
CA ILE A 140 2.68 4.41 -14.26
C ILE A 140 2.49 5.90 -13.94
N LYS A 141 3.39 6.77 -14.41
CA LYS A 141 3.28 8.23 -14.19
C LYS A 141 2.02 8.80 -14.81
N GLU A 142 1.67 8.37 -16.02
CA GLU A 142 0.43 8.77 -16.69
C GLU A 142 -0.79 8.33 -15.90
N SER A 143 -0.82 7.09 -15.42
CA SER A 143 -1.91 6.59 -14.57
C SER A 143 -2.06 7.39 -13.27
N ILE A 144 -0.95 7.72 -12.61
CA ILE A 144 -0.94 8.59 -11.42
C ILE A 144 -1.50 9.98 -11.78
N LYS A 145 -1.00 10.59 -12.85
CA LYS A 145 -1.42 11.93 -13.30
C LYS A 145 -2.91 11.99 -13.64
N ASN A 146 -3.43 10.98 -14.35
CA ASN A 146 -4.84 10.92 -14.74
C ASN A 146 -5.75 10.75 -13.52
N THR A 147 -5.31 9.98 -12.53
CA THR A 147 -6.02 9.83 -11.24
C THR A 147 -6.01 11.13 -10.45
N ASP A 148 -4.85 11.81 -10.35
CA ASP A 148 -4.76 13.10 -9.68
C ASP A 148 -5.62 14.17 -10.36
N LYS A 149 -5.68 14.15 -11.70
CA LYS A 149 -6.56 15.02 -12.47
C LYS A 149 -8.03 14.76 -12.12
N ALA A 150 -8.46 13.50 -12.13
CA ALA A 150 -9.83 13.14 -11.78
C ALA A 150 -10.20 13.57 -10.35
N LEU A 151 -9.31 13.31 -9.37
CA LEU A 151 -9.51 13.75 -7.98
C LEU A 151 -9.60 15.28 -7.86
N LYS A 152 -8.75 16.01 -8.60
CA LYS A 152 -8.80 17.48 -8.64
C LYS A 152 -10.09 18.00 -9.26
N GLU A 153 -10.55 17.38 -10.34
CA GLU A 153 -11.83 17.73 -11.00
C GLU A 153 -13.04 17.46 -10.08
N ALA A 154 -12.93 16.48 -9.17
CA ALA A 154 -13.90 16.25 -8.10
C ALA A 154 -13.82 17.24 -6.93
N GLY A 155 -12.92 18.24 -7.00
CA GLY A 155 -12.77 19.29 -5.99
C GLY A 155 -11.79 18.97 -4.86
N LEU A 156 -10.97 17.94 -5.00
CA LEU A 156 -10.00 17.55 -3.97
C LEU A 156 -8.66 18.29 -4.10
N GLU A 157 -8.03 18.57 -2.96
CA GLU A 157 -6.63 19.00 -2.93
C GLU A 157 -5.70 17.88 -3.46
N ALA A 158 -4.53 18.30 -3.96
CA ALA A 158 -3.52 17.34 -4.41
C ALA A 158 -3.03 16.47 -3.23
N THR A 159 -3.18 15.15 -3.36
CA THR A 159 -2.64 14.19 -2.40
C THR A 159 -1.21 13.79 -2.77
N ILE A 160 -0.31 13.60 -1.80
CA ILE A 160 1.00 12.98 -2.05
C ILE A 160 0.95 11.46 -1.87
N MET A 161 -0.11 10.92 -1.27
CA MET A 161 -0.18 9.51 -0.94
C MET A 161 -0.49 8.68 -2.18
N PHE A 162 0.28 7.63 -2.38
CA PHE A 162 0.07 6.65 -3.43
C PHE A 162 0.26 5.25 -2.87
N ARG A 163 -0.69 4.36 -3.15
CA ARG A 163 -0.55 2.94 -2.85
C ARG A 163 -0.47 2.16 -4.16
N PRO A 164 0.59 1.39 -4.41
CA PRO A 164 0.69 0.59 -5.62
C PRO A 164 -0.31 -0.59 -5.59
N PRO A 165 -1.03 -0.85 -6.69
CA PRO A 165 -1.84 -2.05 -6.87
C PRO A 165 -1.12 -3.32 -6.43
N PHE A 166 -1.86 -4.22 -5.78
CA PHE A 166 -1.38 -5.50 -5.25
C PHE A 166 -0.27 -5.42 -4.18
N GLY A 167 0.17 -4.20 -3.81
CA GLY A 167 1.32 -3.97 -2.96
C GLY A 167 2.66 -4.37 -3.60
N VAL A 168 2.74 -4.37 -4.92
CA VAL A 168 3.97 -4.74 -5.63
C VAL A 168 4.87 -3.51 -5.77
N THR A 169 6.16 -3.68 -5.50
CA THR A 169 7.17 -2.65 -5.74
C THR A 169 8.34 -3.20 -6.53
N ASN A 170 8.94 -2.39 -7.39
CA ASN A 170 10.19 -2.71 -8.08
C ASN A 170 10.90 -1.39 -8.42
N ASN A 171 12.07 -1.46 -9.05
CA ASN A 171 12.83 -0.25 -9.37
C ASN A 171 12.10 0.69 -10.37
N ILE A 172 11.29 0.13 -11.27
CA ILE A 172 10.48 0.89 -12.24
C ILE A 172 9.36 1.65 -11.51
N ILE A 173 8.57 0.94 -10.70
CA ILE A 173 7.49 1.50 -9.88
C ILE A 173 8.05 2.56 -8.91
N ALA A 174 9.16 2.26 -8.23
CA ALA A 174 9.80 3.19 -7.31
C ALA A 174 10.26 4.48 -8.01
N THR A 175 10.76 4.36 -9.24
CA THR A 175 11.17 5.52 -10.06
C THR A 175 9.96 6.36 -10.46
N ALA A 176 8.87 5.73 -10.91
CA ALA A 176 7.64 6.42 -11.28
C ALA A 176 7.03 7.18 -10.09
N ILE A 177 6.91 6.55 -8.93
CA ILE A 177 6.38 7.17 -7.70
C ILE A 177 7.19 8.42 -7.32
N LYS A 178 8.54 8.32 -7.34
CA LYS A 178 9.41 9.45 -7.01
C LYS A 178 9.30 10.58 -8.03
N GLN A 179 9.30 10.27 -9.32
CA GLN A 179 9.18 11.29 -10.38
C GLN A 179 7.80 11.95 -10.44
N SER A 180 6.78 11.33 -9.86
CA SER A 180 5.45 11.93 -9.68
C SER A 180 5.29 12.67 -8.35
N ASN A 181 6.38 12.86 -7.58
CA ASN A 181 6.37 13.49 -6.25
C ASN A 181 5.39 12.82 -5.26
N LYS A 182 5.17 11.51 -5.42
CA LYS A 182 4.31 10.72 -4.53
C LYS A 182 5.12 10.03 -3.44
N LYS A 183 4.41 9.66 -2.37
CA LYS A 183 4.91 8.88 -1.25
C LYS A 183 4.16 7.56 -1.22
N CYS A 184 4.93 6.48 -1.11
CA CYS A 184 4.38 5.13 -1.10
C CYS A 184 3.79 4.82 0.28
N VAL A 185 2.53 4.38 0.32
CA VAL A 185 1.86 3.96 1.56
C VAL A 185 1.57 2.47 1.48
N GLY A 186 2.11 1.71 2.43
CA GLY A 186 1.90 0.29 2.62
C GLY A 186 0.94 0.00 3.76
N TRP A 187 1.17 -1.12 4.45
CA TRP A 187 0.39 -1.58 5.58
C TRP A 187 1.23 -2.48 6.49
N SER A 188 0.93 -2.50 7.78
CA SER A 188 1.48 -3.47 8.74
C SER A 188 0.59 -4.71 8.85
N ILE A 189 -0.73 -4.54 8.67
CA ILE A 189 -1.72 -5.61 8.69
C ILE A 189 -2.42 -5.73 7.33
N ARG A 190 -2.06 -6.76 6.56
CA ARG A 190 -2.84 -7.21 5.40
C ARG A 190 -3.95 -8.14 5.87
N THR A 191 -5.22 -7.76 5.74
CA THR A 191 -6.34 -8.61 6.18
C THR A 191 -6.52 -9.81 5.25
N LYS A 192 -6.52 -9.57 3.93
CA LYS A 192 -7.00 -10.49 2.87
C LYS A 192 -8.53 -10.64 2.89
N ASP A 193 -9.24 -9.59 3.25
CA ASP A 193 -10.70 -9.47 3.27
C ASP A 193 -11.39 -9.88 1.96
N THR A 194 -10.75 -9.66 0.82
CA THR A 194 -11.29 -10.07 -0.49
C THR A 194 -11.25 -11.58 -0.76
N CYS A 195 -10.56 -12.38 0.07
CA CYS A 195 -10.46 -13.83 -0.13
C CYS A 195 -10.54 -14.65 1.16
N LYS A 196 -10.97 -14.04 2.26
CA LYS A 196 -11.07 -14.67 3.58
C LYS A 196 -12.44 -14.44 4.19
N SER A 197 -12.82 -15.32 5.11
CA SER A 197 -14.06 -15.15 5.87
C SER A 197 -13.96 -13.96 6.83
N VAL A 198 -15.11 -13.37 7.18
CA VAL A 198 -15.22 -12.30 8.19
C VAL A 198 -14.48 -12.67 9.47
N ALA A 199 -14.69 -13.89 9.97
CA ALA A 199 -14.06 -14.37 11.20
C ALA A 199 -12.52 -14.42 11.09
N GLU A 200 -11.98 -14.92 9.97
CA GLU A 200 -10.54 -14.94 9.74
C GLU A 200 -9.94 -13.53 9.68
N VAL A 201 -10.61 -12.60 9.00
CA VAL A 201 -10.20 -11.19 8.88
C VAL A 201 -10.16 -10.52 10.26
N VAL A 202 -11.28 -10.58 10.98
CA VAL A 202 -11.45 -9.93 12.28
C VAL A 202 -10.48 -10.53 13.30
N ASN A 203 -10.36 -11.86 13.39
CA ASN A 203 -9.44 -12.51 14.32
C ASN A 203 -7.98 -12.16 14.04
N LYS A 204 -7.60 -12.03 12.77
CA LYS A 204 -6.26 -11.63 12.38
C LYS A 204 -5.95 -10.20 12.82
N VAL A 205 -6.90 -9.27 12.66
CA VAL A 205 -6.76 -7.89 13.14
C VAL A 205 -6.64 -7.90 14.66
N LYS A 206 -7.62 -8.48 15.38
CA LYS A 206 -7.65 -8.56 16.85
C LYS A 206 -6.34 -9.12 17.43
N LYS A 207 -5.79 -10.17 16.83
CA LYS A 207 -4.53 -10.82 17.26
C LYS A 207 -3.27 -9.96 17.05
N LYS A 208 -3.24 -9.13 16.01
CA LYS A 208 -2.03 -8.41 15.59
C LYS A 208 -2.00 -6.94 15.99
N LEU A 209 -3.15 -6.34 16.23
CA LEU A 209 -3.33 -4.90 16.39
C LEU A 209 -2.41 -4.32 17.49
N LYS A 210 -1.65 -3.29 17.10
CA LYS A 210 -0.80 -2.48 17.96
C LYS A 210 -0.94 -1.01 17.60
N ALA A 211 -0.53 -0.14 18.52
CA ALA A 211 -0.41 1.28 18.25
C ALA A 211 0.49 1.49 17.03
N GLY A 212 0.11 2.39 16.15
CA GLY A 212 0.86 2.66 14.93
C GLY A 212 0.45 1.80 13.73
N ASP A 213 -0.44 0.82 13.86
CA ASP A 213 -0.75 -0.08 12.74
C ASP A 213 -1.54 0.58 11.62
N ILE A 214 -1.19 0.23 10.38
CA ILE A 214 -1.97 0.55 9.17
C ILE A 214 -2.61 -0.74 8.67
N ILE A 215 -3.94 -0.77 8.65
CA ILE A 215 -4.76 -1.92 8.26
C ILE A 215 -5.25 -1.73 6.83
N LEU A 216 -4.97 -2.71 5.95
CA LEU A 216 -5.51 -2.75 4.59
C LEU A 216 -6.84 -3.49 4.56
N LEU A 217 -7.87 -2.83 4.03
CA LEU A 217 -9.20 -3.32 3.70
C LEU A 217 -9.58 -2.84 2.28
N HIS A 218 -10.71 -3.29 1.74
CA HIS A 218 -11.22 -2.85 0.44
C HIS A 218 -12.70 -2.44 0.57
N ASP A 219 -13.02 -1.24 0.11
CA ASP A 219 -14.40 -0.70 0.17
C ASP A 219 -15.29 -1.21 -0.98
N THR A 220 -14.81 -2.21 -1.74
CA THR A 220 -15.58 -2.94 -2.76
C THR A 220 -15.94 -4.37 -2.32
N ASN A 221 -15.47 -4.81 -1.15
CA ASN A 221 -15.73 -6.14 -0.61
C ASN A 221 -17.14 -6.24 -0.02
N SER A 222 -17.88 -7.31 -0.33
CA SER A 222 -19.27 -7.50 0.14
C SER A 222 -19.39 -7.69 1.66
N ASN A 223 -18.33 -8.18 2.30
CA ASN A 223 -18.31 -8.44 3.75
C ASN A 223 -17.83 -7.23 4.57
N ILE A 224 -17.42 -6.13 3.92
CA ILE A 224 -16.67 -5.05 4.56
C ILE A 224 -17.41 -4.41 5.74
N LEU A 225 -18.73 -4.28 5.67
CA LEU A 225 -19.52 -3.63 6.73
C LEU A 225 -19.52 -4.44 8.03
N VAL A 226 -19.56 -5.78 7.93
CA VAL A 226 -19.51 -6.66 9.11
C VAL A 226 -18.09 -6.66 9.68
N GLU A 227 -17.08 -6.78 8.82
CA GLU A 227 -15.66 -6.75 9.21
C GLU A 227 -15.31 -5.43 9.91
N LEU A 228 -15.68 -4.30 9.31
CA LEU A 228 -15.41 -2.97 9.84
C LEU A 228 -16.12 -2.75 11.17
N ARG A 229 -17.39 -3.15 11.32
CA ARG A 229 -18.12 -3.00 12.59
C ARG A 229 -17.44 -3.78 13.71
N GLU A 230 -17.07 -5.03 13.46
CA GLU A 230 -16.35 -5.87 14.43
C GLU A 230 -14.98 -5.29 14.82
N ILE A 231 -14.24 -4.75 13.85
CA ILE A 231 -12.95 -4.09 14.09
C ILE A 231 -13.15 -2.83 14.93
N LEU A 232 -14.13 -1.98 14.60
CA LEU A 232 -14.39 -0.73 15.33
C LEU A 232 -14.87 -0.98 16.77
N VAL A 233 -15.74 -1.97 16.98
CA VAL A 233 -16.16 -2.41 18.33
C VAL A 233 -14.94 -2.85 19.14
N TYR A 234 -14.03 -3.62 18.54
CA TYR A 234 -12.80 -4.03 19.20
C TYR A 234 -11.90 -2.83 19.51
N CYS A 235 -11.69 -1.92 18.57
CA CYS A 235 -10.90 -0.71 18.78
C CYS A 235 -11.44 0.10 19.96
N LYS A 236 -12.75 0.35 19.99
CA LYS A 236 -13.43 1.05 21.09
C LYS A 236 -13.22 0.35 22.43
N LYS A 237 -13.38 -0.97 22.49
CA LYS A 237 -13.20 -1.77 23.72
C LYS A 237 -11.75 -1.72 24.25
N HIS A 238 -10.76 -1.61 23.36
CA HIS A 238 -9.34 -1.67 23.71
C HIS A 238 -8.63 -0.29 23.67
N ASN A 239 -9.42 0.79 23.57
CA ASN A 239 -8.97 2.18 23.50
C ASN A 239 -8.02 2.46 22.33
N PHE A 240 -8.27 1.85 21.17
CA PHE A 240 -7.64 2.24 19.92
C PHE A 240 -8.47 3.29 19.20
N THR A 241 -7.81 4.33 18.69
CA THR A 241 -8.44 5.43 17.95
C THR A 241 -8.08 5.31 16.47
N PRO A 242 -9.05 5.00 15.58
CA PRO A 242 -8.82 5.04 14.15
C PRO A 242 -8.66 6.49 13.65
N VAL A 243 -7.53 6.78 13.02
CA VAL A 243 -7.17 8.08 12.46
C VAL A 243 -6.92 8.00 10.96
N ALA A 244 -7.15 9.10 10.26
CA ALA A 244 -6.74 9.25 8.86
C ALA A 244 -5.23 9.50 8.78
N LEU A 245 -4.60 9.01 7.72
CA LEU A 245 -3.20 9.32 7.42
C LEU A 245 -3.05 10.81 7.02
N ASN A 246 -1.98 11.46 7.51
CA ASN A 246 -1.67 12.83 7.13
C ASN A 246 -1.16 12.92 5.67
N ASN A 247 -1.78 13.80 4.88
CA ASN A 247 -1.43 14.12 3.49
C ASN A 247 -0.23 15.07 3.34
N LYS A 248 0.27 15.69 4.42
CA LYS A 248 1.25 16.79 4.38
C LYS A 248 2.59 16.49 5.07
N GLU A 249 2.66 15.53 5.99
CA GLU A 249 3.89 15.26 6.76
C GLU A 249 4.54 13.91 6.44
N GLN A 250 5.87 13.97 6.26
CA GLN A 250 6.75 12.82 6.29
C GLN A 250 7.18 12.62 7.74
N GLU A 251 6.49 11.77 8.47
CA GLU A 251 7.21 10.95 9.44
C GLU A 251 7.74 9.75 8.65
N ILE A 252 8.96 9.90 8.11
CA ILE A 252 9.72 8.79 7.53
C ILE A 252 10.98 8.61 8.36
#